data_AF-A0A6G3XDL6-F1
#
_entry.id   AF-A0A6G3XDL6-F1
#
_cell.length_a   1.000
_cell.length_b   1.000
_cell.length_c   1.000
_cell.angle_alpha   90.00
_cell.angle_beta   90.00
_cell.angle_gamma   90.00
#
_symmetry.space_group_name_H-M   'P 1'
#
loop_
_entity.id
_entity.type
_entity.pdbx_description
1 polymer ?
#
loop_
_entity_poly.entity_id
_entity_poly.type
_entity_poly.pdbx_seq_one_letter_code
_entity_poly.pdbx_strand_id
1 'polypeptide(L)' 'VASLDEDRILRSFLTVIKATLRTNFFQHTEDGTPHSYVSMKFDPQAIPDLPAPRPAFEIWVYSPRVEGVHLRFGKVARG' A
#
# COMPACT_ATOMS: atom_id res chain seq x y z
N VAL A 1 -2.67 20.80 25.01
CA VAL A 1 -3.24 19.50 24.58
C VAL A 1 -2.16 18.83 23.75
N ALA A 2 -1.57 17.72 24.22
CA ALA A 2 -0.71 16.90 23.36
C ALA A 2 -1.55 16.56 22.11
N SER A 3 -1.07 16.97 20.95
CA SER A 3 -1.95 17.34 19.83
C SER A 3 -2.77 16.15 19.35
N LEU A 4 -4.11 16.29 19.34
CA LEU A 4 -5.03 15.28 18.77
C LEU A 4 -4.65 14.92 17.33
N ASP A 5 -3.97 15.82 16.61
CA ASP A 5 -3.46 15.56 15.28
C ASP A 5 -2.33 14.54 15.26
N GLU A 6 -1.44 14.52 16.25
CA GLU A 6 -0.34 13.55 16.33
C GLU A 6 -0.89 12.14 16.50
N ASP A 7 -1.85 11.95 17.41
CA ASP A 7 -2.53 10.65 17.61
C ASP A 7 -3.26 10.22 16.33
N ARG A 8 -3.95 11.14 15.65
CA ARG A 8 -4.60 10.87 14.35
C ARG A 8 -3.60 10.44 13.28
N ILE A 9 -2.46 11.11 13.16
CA ILE A 9 -1.40 10.78 12.20
C ILE A 9 -0.85 9.38 12.47
N LEU A 10 -0.50 9.07 13.73
CA LEU A 10 0.03 7.75 14.10
C LEU A 10 -0.99 6.63 13.90
N ARG A 11 -2.27 6.86 14.22
CA ARG A 11 -3.35 5.90 13.94
C ARG A 11 -3.51 5.67 12.44
N SER A 12 -3.41 6.72 11.62
CA SER A 12 -3.50 6.60 10.16
C SER A 12 -2.38 5.73 9.60
N PHE A 13 -1.13 5.95 10.04
CA PHE A 13 0.00 5.09 9.66
C PHE A 13 -0.22 3.64 10.10
N LEU A 14 -0.63 3.41 11.34
CA LEU A 14 -0.89 2.07 11.85
C LEU A 14 -1.99 1.35 11.05
N THR A 15 -3.05 2.07 10.66
CA THR A 15 -4.14 1.53 9.83
C THR A 15 -3.61 1.07 8.47
N VAL A 16 -2.81 1.89 7.78
CA VAL A 16 -2.24 1.53 6.47
C VAL A 16 -1.28 0.33 6.59
N ILE A 17 -0.44 0.31 7.64
CA ILE A 17 0.45 -0.83 7.91
C ILE A 17 -0.35 -2.12 8.11
N LYS A 18 -1.41 -2.08 8.94
CA LYS A 18 -2.28 -3.23 9.19
C LYS A 18 -3.08 -3.66 7.95
N ALA A 19 -3.43 -2.73 7.08
CA ALA A 19 -4.11 -3.01 5.81
C ALA A 19 -3.17 -3.55 4.72
N THR A 20 -1.86 -3.66 4.96
CA THR A 20 -0.90 -4.20 4.00
C THR A 20 -1.00 -5.72 3.95
N LEU A 21 -1.38 -6.26 2.79
CA LEU A 21 -1.56 -7.69 2.55
C LEU A 21 -0.26 -8.38 2.16
N ARG A 22 0.56 -7.74 1.30
CA ARG A 22 1.82 -8.30 0.78
C ARG A 22 2.81 -7.19 0.42
N THR A 23 4.09 -7.50 0.46
CA THR A 23 5.18 -6.65 0.00
C THR A 23 6.25 -7.47 -0.72
N ASN A 24 6.92 -6.89 -1.72
CA ASN A 24 8.09 -7.50 -2.35
C ASN A 24 9.41 -7.13 -1.63
N PHE A 25 9.38 -6.33 -0.56
CA PHE A 25 10.60 -5.81 0.08
C PHE A 25 11.57 -6.92 0.52
N PHE A 26 11.05 -8.09 0.89
CA PHE A 26 11.85 -9.25 1.31
C PHE A 26 12.17 -10.23 0.17
N GLN A 27 11.71 -9.94 -1.04
CA GLN A 27 12.02 -10.72 -2.23
C GLN A 27 13.33 -10.22 -2.86
N HIS A 28 14.10 -11.16 -3.39
CA HIS A 28 15.31 -10.88 -4.15
C HIS A 28 15.06 -11.14 -5.62
N THR A 29 15.83 -10.45 -6.46
CA THR A 29 15.96 -10.74 -7.89
C THR A 29 16.65 -12.09 -8.11
N GLU A 30 16.68 -12.55 -9.36
CA GLU A 30 17.35 -13.80 -9.73
C GLU A 30 18.84 -13.81 -9.35
N ASP A 31 19.49 -12.64 -9.39
CA ASP A 31 20.89 -12.46 -9.02
C ASP A 31 21.10 -12.36 -7.49
N GLY A 32 20.06 -12.56 -6.68
CA GLY A 32 20.12 -12.51 -5.22
C GLY A 32 20.21 -11.09 -4.63
N THR A 33 19.97 -10.05 -5.43
CA THR A 33 19.97 -8.65 -4.97
C THR A 33 18.55 -8.16 -4.66
N PRO A 34 18.34 -7.17 -3.76
CA PRO A 34 17.02 -6.58 -3.55
C PRO A 34 16.45 -5.95 -4.82
N HIS A 35 15.12 -5.90 -4.94
CA HIS A 35 14.49 -5.15 -6.02
C HIS A 35 14.83 -3.65 -5.93
N SER A 36 15.02 -3.00 -7.09
CA SER A 36 15.22 -1.54 -7.18
C SER A 36 13.95 -0.72 -6.94
N TYR A 37 12.87 -1.38 -6.54
CA TYR A 37 11.55 -0.82 -6.27
C TYR A 37 10.89 -1.59 -5.12
N VAL A 38 10.03 -0.90 -4.39
CA VAL A 38 9.17 -1.51 -3.37
C VAL A 38 7.74 -1.46 -3.88
N SER A 39 7.00 -2.53 -3.64
CA SER A 39 5.57 -2.62 -3.89
C SER A 39 4.87 -3.08 -2.62
N MET A 40 3.74 -2.45 -2.32
CA MET A 40 2.87 -2.80 -1.22
C MET A 40 1.46 -3.02 -1.78
N LYS A 41 0.88 -4.17 -1.46
CA LYS A 41 -0.51 -4.48 -1.79
C LYS A 41 -1.37 -4.21 -0.57
N PHE A 42 -2.33 -3.32 -0.68
CA PHE A 42 -3.25 -2.96 0.39
C PHE A 42 -4.64 -3.60 0.21
N ASP A 43 -5.37 -3.70 1.32
CA ASP A 43 -6.82 -3.83 1.38
C ASP A 43 -7.44 -2.43 1.64
N PRO A 44 -7.93 -1.74 0.60
CA PRO A 44 -8.53 -0.41 0.73
C PRO A 44 -9.80 -0.41 1.59
N GLN A 45 -10.49 -1.54 1.73
CA GLN A 45 -11.71 -1.63 2.54
C GLN A 45 -11.41 -1.53 4.04
N ALA A 46 -10.21 -1.93 4.46
CA ALA A 46 -9.73 -1.84 5.83
C ALA A 46 -9.26 -0.43 6.24
N ILE A 47 -9.30 0.55 5.33
CA ILE A 47 -8.87 1.94 5.58
C ILE A 47 -10.11 2.85 5.67
N PRO A 48 -10.53 3.28 6.87
CA PRO A 48 -11.80 3.97 7.09
C PRO A 48 -11.93 5.32 6.36
N ASP A 49 -10.84 6.05 6.21
CA ASP A 49 -10.85 7.43 5.68
C ASP A 49 -10.62 7.51 4.16
N LEU A 50 -10.53 6.37 3.47
CA LEU A 50 -10.33 6.35 2.01
C LEU A 50 -11.62 6.79 1.28
N PRO A 51 -11.54 7.70 0.29
CA PRO A 51 -12.71 8.12 -0.49
C PRO A 51 -13.29 6.97 -1.31
N ALA A 52 -14.58 7.06 -1.60
CA ALA A 52 -15.25 6.14 -2.53
C ALA A 52 -14.94 6.53 -4.00
N PRO A 53 -14.91 5.57 -4.94
CA PRO A 53 -15.11 4.13 -4.74
C PRO A 53 -13.83 3.42 -4.27
N ARG A 54 -13.96 2.51 -3.29
CA ARG A 54 -12.83 1.74 -2.77
C ARG A 54 -12.57 0.52 -3.67
N PRO A 55 -11.37 0.36 -4.25
CA PRO A 55 -11.05 -0.83 -5.02
C PRO A 55 -10.99 -2.06 -4.10
N ALA A 56 -11.11 -3.25 -4.70
CA ALA A 56 -10.88 -4.49 -3.98
C ALA A 56 -9.42 -4.60 -3.53
N PHE A 57 -8.48 -4.06 -4.30
CA PHE A 57 -7.06 -4.03 -3.98
C PHE A 57 -6.39 -2.79 -4.57
N GLU A 58 -5.41 -2.28 -3.85
CA GLU A 58 -4.48 -1.26 -4.32
C GLU A 58 -3.07 -1.83 -4.29
N ILE A 59 -2.30 -1.59 -5.34
CA ILE A 59 -0.87 -1.91 -5.38
C ILE A 59 -0.14 -0.61 -5.60
N TRP A 60 0.53 -0.12 -4.56
CA TRP A 60 1.41 1.02 -4.64
C TRP A 60 2.82 0.54 -4.94
N VAL A 61 3.51 1.21 -5.86
CA VAL A 61 4.88 0.93 -6.27
C VAL A 61 5.70 2.21 -6.19
N TYR A 62 6.88 2.12 -5.59
CA TYR A 62 7.81 3.23 -5.48
C TYR A 62 9.23 2.84 -5.84
N SER A 63 9.88 3.72 -6.58
CA SER A 63 11.32 3.72 -6.85
C SER A 63 11.78 5.17 -7.07
N PRO A 64 13.09 5.48 -6.99
CA PRO A 64 13.60 6.81 -7.28
C PRO A 64 13.28 7.35 -8.68
N ARG A 65 12.87 6.47 -9.62
CA ARG A 65 12.60 6.82 -11.02
C ARG A 65 11.12 6.89 -11.35
N VAL A 66 10.27 6.20 -10.58
CA VAL A 66 8.83 6.11 -10.83
C VAL A 66 8.10 5.80 -9.55
N GLU A 67 6.96 6.47 -9.38
CA GLU A 67 5.93 6.15 -8.40
C GLU A 67 4.63 5.88 -9.14
N GLY A 68 3.87 4.88 -8.70
CA GLY A 68 2.62 4.52 -9.35
C GLY A 68 1.69 3.71 -8.47
N VAL A 69 0.41 3.75 -8.82
CA VAL A 69 -0.63 2.97 -8.17
C VAL A 69 -1.43 2.20 -9.21
N HIS A 70 -1.69 0.92 -8.92
CA HIS A 70 -2.60 0.10 -9.68
C HIS A 70 -3.83 -0.23 -8.81
N LEU A 71 -5.01 0.22 -9.27
CA LEU A 71 -6.28 0.03 -8.58
C LEU A 71 -7.07 -1.10 -9.23
N ARG A 72 -7.46 -2.09 -8.44
CA ARG A 72 -8.20 -3.27 -8.91
C ARG A 72 -9.55 -3.38 -8.21
N PHE A 73 -10.63 -3.25 -8.97
CA PHE A 73 -12.00 -3.31 -8.44
C PHE A 73 -12.60 -4.72 -8.37
N GLY A 74 -11.99 -5.70 -9.04
CA GLY A 74 -12.44 -7.11 -9.04
C GLY A 74 -11.48 -8.06 -8.32
N LYS A 75 -11.96 -9.29 -8.07
CA LYS A 75 -11.09 -10.38 -7.56
C LYS A 75 -10.07 -10.85 -8.60
N VAL A 76 -10.44 -10.80 -9.88
CA VAL A 76 -9.60 -11.20 -11.03
C VAL A 76 -9.23 -9.94 -11.81
N ALA A 77 -7.94 -9.79 -12.15
CA ALA A 77 -7.49 -8.74 -13.08
C ALA A 77 -7.87 -9.15 -14.51
N ARG A 78 -8.52 -8.26 -15.27
CA ARG A 78 -8.89 -8.48 -16.68
C ARG A 78 -8.16 -7.56 -17.66
N GLY A 79 -7.19 -6.81 -17.15
CA GLY A 79 -6.42 -5.78 -17.85
C GLY A 79 -5.71 -4.94 -16.82
#